data_AF-A0A833Z220-F1
#
_entry.id   AF-A0A833Z220-F1
#
_cell.length_a   1.000
_cell.length_b   1.000
_cell.length_c   1.000
_cell.angle_alpha   90.00
_cell.angle_beta   90.00
_cell.angle_gamma   90.00
#
_symmetry.space_group_name_H-M   'P 1'
#
loop_
_entity.id
_entity.type
_entity.pdbx_description
1 polymer ?
#
loop_
_entity_poly.entity_id
_entity_poly.type
_entity_poly.pdbx_seq_one_letter_code
_entity_poly.pdbx_strand_id
1 'polypeptide(L)'
;MLLFPKELDKIRREEKERRSARLENIKCLKKMGYPAHAAKKALHQAGGNLDAALKILLSNPSMWIGDFGPQTSSHGESPSQENIDQLVYMGFDTAKAEDALKVFRGNVQLAAQTLAHNGGSLPPDLQLAVGDSSMPSASPSDSASPSDSASPSESVSPSDSAGTSSASTDEDMEIDAVNEILEDIPEHEEDYLDSTLEEEEVIIAKYLSYVENKKAATKQN
;
A
#
# COMPACT_ATOMS: atom_id res chain seq x y z
N MET A 1 -14.62 40.66 9.94
CA MET A 1 -15.27 39.87 8.89
C MET A 1 -14.88 38.42 9.16
N LEU A 2 -15.76 37.65 9.79
CA LEU A 2 -15.48 36.33 10.38
C LEU A 2 -15.66 35.23 9.31
N LEU A 3 -14.58 34.74 8.70
CA LEU A 3 -14.61 33.62 7.75
C LEU A 3 -14.15 32.27 8.35
N PHE A 4 -13.50 32.26 9.51
CA PHE A 4 -12.79 31.08 10.05
C PHE A 4 -13.66 29.90 10.53
N PRO A 5 -14.84 30.08 11.18
CA PRO A 5 -15.63 28.94 11.65
C PRO A 5 -16.17 28.08 10.50
N LYS A 6 -16.51 28.71 9.37
CA LYS A 6 -17.00 28.02 8.18
C LYS A 6 -15.90 27.26 7.44
N GLU A 7 -14.65 27.73 7.53
CA GLU A 7 -13.52 27.09 6.85
C GLU A 7 -13.07 25.83 7.59
N LEU A 8 -13.02 25.84 8.94
CA LEU A 8 -12.73 24.64 9.74
C LEU A 8 -13.77 23.52 9.54
N ASP A 9 -15.06 23.87 9.53
CA ASP A 9 -16.14 22.92 9.26
C ASP A 9 -16.08 22.36 7.83
N LYS A 10 -15.53 23.13 6.89
CA LYS A 10 -15.36 22.73 5.50
C LYS A 10 -14.18 21.77 5.35
N ILE A 11 -13.04 22.06 5.98
CA ILE A 11 -11.88 21.17 6.03
C ILE A 11 -12.24 19.82 6.67
N ARG A 12 -12.93 19.84 7.82
CA ARG A 12 -13.37 18.61 8.51
C ARG A 12 -14.35 17.77 7.69
N ARG A 13 -15.22 18.43 6.91
CA ARG A 13 -16.17 17.75 6.02
C ARG A 13 -15.46 17.12 4.84
N GLU A 14 -14.56 17.85 4.20
CA GLU A 14 -13.79 17.40 3.04
C GLU A 14 -12.86 16.22 3.38
N GLU A 15 -12.18 16.28 4.53
CA GLU A 15 -11.34 15.19 5.03
C GLU A 15 -12.16 13.92 5.31
N LYS A 16 -13.33 14.07 5.95
CA LYS A 16 -14.24 12.95 6.21
C LYS A 16 -14.77 12.34 4.91
N GLU A 17 -15.14 13.17 3.94
CA GLU A 17 -15.59 12.72 2.63
C GLU A 17 -14.48 11.95 1.90
N ARG A 18 -13.24 12.49 1.87
CA ARG A 18 -12.06 11.82 1.30
C ARG A 18 -11.81 10.45 1.97
N ARG A 19 -11.84 10.38 3.31
CA ARG A 19 -11.66 9.10 4.02
C ARG A 19 -12.81 8.12 3.77
N SER A 20 -14.05 8.60 3.72
CA SER A 20 -15.21 7.75 3.43
C SER A 20 -15.17 7.18 2.00
N ALA A 21 -14.86 8.03 1.02
CA ALA A 21 -14.72 7.62 -0.38
C ALA A 21 -13.59 6.59 -0.55
N ARG A 22 -12.45 6.78 0.14
CA ARG A 22 -11.35 5.80 0.13
C ARG A 22 -11.80 4.42 0.63
N LEU A 23 -12.54 4.37 1.74
CA LEU A 23 -13.06 3.12 2.30
C LEU A 23 -14.11 2.46 1.40
N GLU A 24 -15.00 3.24 0.79
CA GLU A 24 -15.98 2.73 -0.17
C GLU A 24 -15.31 2.13 -1.41
N ASN A 25 -14.28 2.80 -1.95
CA ASN A 25 -13.51 2.32 -3.08
C ASN A 25 -12.75 1.03 -2.73
N ILE A 26 -12.16 0.92 -1.54
CA ILE A 26 -11.53 -0.33 -1.06
C ILE A 26 -12.58 -1.46 -0.97
N LYS A 27 -13.75 -1.16 -0.41
CA LYS A 27 -14.85 -2.14 -0.31
C LYS A 27 -15.35 -2.57 -1.70
N CYS A 28 -15.36 -1.66 -2.68
CA CYS A 28 -15.72 -1.92 -4.06
C CYS A 28 -14.71 -2.90 -4.71
N LEU A 29 -13.41 -2.61 -4.61
CA LEU A 29 -12.37 -3.49 -5.14
C LEU A 29 -12.38 -4.87 -4.46
N LYS A 30 -12.63 -4.91 -3.15
CA LYS A 30 -12.79 -6.17 -2.43
C LYS A 30 -13.96 -7.01 -2.95
N LYS A 31 -15.09 -6.37 -3.30
CA LYS A 31 -16.23 -7.06 -3.93
C LYS A 31 -15.92 -7.56 -5.34
N MET A 32 -14.99 -6.93 -6.06
CA MET A 32 -14.52 -7.38 -7.38
C MET A 32 -13.56 -8.58 -7.30
N GLY A 33 -13.12 -8.96 -6.10
CA GLY A 33 -12.22 -10.09 -5.88
C GLY A 33 -10.75 -9.71 -5.70
N TYR A 34 -10.44 -8.41 -5.62
CA TYR A 34 -9.10 -7.95 -5.25
C TYR A 34 -8.89 -8.05 -3.72
N PRO A 35 -7.70 -8.45 -3.26
CA PRO A 35 -7.41 -8.49 -1.84
C PRO A 35 -7.29 -7.07 -1.26
N ALA A 36 -7.60 -6.93 0.03
CA ALA A 36 -7.73 -5.62 0.66
C ALA A 36 -6.41 -4.83 0.69
N HIS A 37 -5.28 -5.52 0.88
CA HIS A 37 -3.95 -4.88 0.92
C HIS A 37 -3.58 -4.32 -0.47
N ALA A 38 -3.81 -5.07 -1.55
CA ALA A 38 -3.54 -4.61 -2.91
C ALA A 38 -4.49 -3.48 -3.33
N ALA A 39 -5.78 -3.58 -2.98
CA ALA A 39 -6.75 -2.51 -3.20
C ALA A 39 -6.31 -1.22 -2.52
N LYS A 40 -5.86 -1.29 -1.26
CA LYS A 40 -5.35 -0.14 -0.51
C LYS A 40 -4.12 0.47 -1.20
N LYS A 41 -3.12 -0.35 -1.55
CA LYS A 41 -1.88 0.08 -2.22
C LYS A 41 -2.15 0.72 -3.58
N ALA A 42 -3.06 0.15 -4.36
CA ALA A 42 -3.45 0.70 -5.65
C ALA A 42 -4.24 2.02 -5.54
N LEU A 43 -5.16 2.13 -4.57
CA LEU A 43 -5.85 3.40 -4.30
C LEU A 43 -4.89 4.49 -3.83
N HIS A 44 -3.85 4.12 -3.08
CA HIS A 44 -2.82 5.04 -2.63
C HIS A 44 -2.09 5.66 -3.81
N GLN A 45 -1.57 4.81 -4.70
CA GLN A 45 -0.89 5.23 -5.92
C GLN A 45 -1.82 5.99 -6.89
N ALA A 46 -3.12 5.71 -6.85
CA ALA A 46 -4.15 6.37 -7.65
C ALA A 46 -4.74 7.64 -7.03
N GLY A 47 -4.26 8.08 -5.86
CA GLY A 47 -4.79 9.27 -5.17
C GLY A 47 -6.28 9.17 -4.79
N GLY A 48 -6.78 7.94 -4.56
CA GLY A 48 -8.18 7.68 -4.21
C GLY A 48 -9.14 7.50 -5.40
N ASN A 49 -8.66 7.54 -6.65
CA ASN A 49 -9.48 7.28 -7.82
C ASN A 49 -9.61 5.76 -8.11
N LEU A 50 -10.85 5.26 -8.19
CA LEU A 50 -11.13 3.83 -8.38
C LEU A 50 -10.63 3.31 -9.74
N ASP A 51 -10.87 4.02 -10.84
CA ASP A 51 -10.52 3.58 -12.19
C ASP A 51 -9.01 3.56 -12.39
N ALA A 52 -8.32 4.59 -11.89
CA ALA A 52 -6.86 4.63 -11.90
C ALA A 52 -6.27 3.49 -11.04
N ALA A 53 -6.87 3.20 -9.88
CA ALA A 53 -6.45 2.07 -9.04
C ALA A 53 -6.62 0.72 -9.75
N LEU A 54 -7.75 0.51 -10.46
CA LEU A 54 -7.97 -0.69 -11.27
C LEU A 54 -6.91 -0.85 -12.35
N LYS A 55 -6.56 0.24 -13.04
CA LYS A 55 -5.51 0.22 -14.06
C LYS A 55 -4.15 -0.17 -13.48
N ILE A 56 -3.80 0.34 -12.31
CA ILE A 56 -2.57 0.00 -11.59
C ILE A 56 -2.56 -1.47 -11.17
N LEU A 57 -3.69 -1.99 -10.68
CA LEU A 57 -3.85 -3.42 -10.32
C LEU A 57 -3.72 -4.35 -11.53
N LEU A 58 -4.25 -3.94 -12.68
CA LEU A 58 -4.15 -4.72 -13.92
C LEU A 58 -2.73 -4.67 -14.52
N SER A 59 -2.04 -3.55 -14.31
CA SER A 59 -0.66 -3.34 -14.78
C SER A 59 0.36 -4.06 -13.90
N ASN A 60 0.04 -4.28 -12.62
CA ASN A 60 0.89 -5.02 -11.66
C ASN A 60 0.15 -6.22 -11.04
N PRO A 61 -0.11 -7.29 -11.82
CA PRO A 61 -0.82 -8.46 -11.31
C PRO A 61 -0.05 -9.19 -10.19
N SER A 62 1.27 -9.11 -10.20
CA SER A 62 2.16 -9.70 -9.20
C SER A 62 1.90 -9.21 -7.77
N MET A 63 1.33 -8.00 -7.61
CA MET A 63 1.03 -7.41 -6.30
C MET A 63 -0.08 -8.13 -5.55
N TRP A 64 -1.02 -8.79 -6.25
CA TRP A 64 -2.23 -9.33 -5.63
C TRP A 64 -2.46 -10.81 -5.89
N ILE A 65 -1.72 -11.42 -6.80
CA ILE A 65 -1.83 -12.84 -7.12
C ILE A 65 -1.16 -13.73 -6.06
N GLY A 66 -0.16 -13.22 -5.34
CA GLY A 66 0.51 -13.94 -4.24
C GLY A 66 -0.32 -14.08 -2.96
N ASP A 67 -1.29 -13.20 -2.73
CA ASP A 67 -2.12 -13.16 -1.52
C ASP A 67 -3.45 -13.93 -1.66
N PHE A 68 -3.65 -14.64 -2.77
CA PHE A 68 -4.55 -15.79 -2.79
C PHE A 68 -3.92 -16.91 -1.97
N GLY A 69 -3.75 -16.66 -0.67
CA GLY A 69 -3.10 -17.56 0.27
C GLY A 69 -3.76 -18.95 0.31
N PRO A 70 -3.10 -19.93 0.93
CA PRO A 70 -3.52 -21.33 0.92
C PRO A 70 -4.74 -21.53 1.84
N GLN A 71 -5.93 -21.16 1.37
CA GLN A 71 -7.18 -21.52 2.04
C GLN A 71 -7.64 -22.89 1.54
N THR A 72 -7.04 -23.92 2.14
CA THR A 72 -7.73 -25.09 2.70
C THR A 72 -8.93 -25.70 1.96
N SER A 73 -8.86 -25.96 0.65
CA SER A 73 -9.54 -27.11 0.03
C SER A 73 -9.19 -27.22 -1.46
N SER A 74 -8.82 -28.45 -1.88
CA SER A 74 -8.52 -28.89 -3.25
C SER A 74 -7.19 -28.45 -3.86
N HIS A 75 -6.22 -29.34 -3.69
CA HIS A 75 -5.15 -29.58 -4.66
C HIS A 75 -5.67 -29.52 -6.10
N GLY A 76 -5.07 -28.69 -6.96
CA GLY A 76 -5.07 -28.90 -8.41
C GLY A 76 -6.44 -29.03 -9.08
N GLU A 77 -7.46 -28.31 -8.61
CA GLU A 77 -8.76 -28.33 -9.29
C GLU A 77 -8.59 -27.59 -10.63
N SER A 78 -8.54 -28.38 -11.69
CA SER A 78 -8.52 -27.88 -13.06
C SER A 78 -9.69 -26.92 -13.23
N PRO A 79 -9.51 -25.79 -13.94
CA PRO A 79 -10.60 -24.85 -14.16
C PRO A 79 -11.83 -25.60 -14.70
N SER A 80 -13.01 -25.34 -14.13
CA SER A 80 -14.24 -26.00 -14.59
C SER A 80 -14.46 -25.69 -16.07
N GLN A 81 -14.89 -26.70 -16.83
CA GLN A 81 -15.10 -26.54 -18.27
C GLN A 81 -16.08 -25.38 -18.58
N GLU A 82 -17.08 -25.19 -17.72
CA GLU A 82 -18.02 -24.06 -17.81
C GLU A 82 -17.33 -22.69 -17.77
N ASN A 83 -16.33 -22.51 -16.89
CA ASN A 83 -15.60 -21.26 -16.78
C ASN A 83 -14.73 -20.99 -18.02
N ILE A 84 -14.14 -22.06 -18.59
CA ILE A 84 -13.38 -22.00 -19.85
C ILE A 84 -14.32 -21.63 -20.99
N ASP A 85 -15.44 -22.33 -21.11
CA ASP A 85 -16.45 -22.12 -22.15
C ASP A 85 -17.00 -20.69 -22.11
N GLN A 86 -17.17 -20.10 -20.92
CA GLN A 86 -17.60 -18.72 -20.76
C GLN A 86 -16.57 -17.72 -21.31
N LEU A 87 -15.27 -17.93 -21.06
CA LEU A 87 -14.20 -17.10 -21.64
C LEU A 87 -14.09 -17.30 -23.16
N VAL A 88 -14.25 -18.54 -23.64
CA VAL A 88 -14.27 -18.86 -25.07
C VAL A 88 -15.45 -18.21 -25.77
N TYR A 89 -16.62 -18.21 -25.13
CA TYR A 89 -17.81 -17.51 -25.63
C TYR A 89 -17.59 -15.99 -25.73
N MET A 90 -16.77 -15.41 -24.85
CA MET A 90 -16.35 -14.00 -24.93
C MET A 90 -15.31 -13.75 -26.04
N GLY A 91 -14.82 -14.78 -26.72
CA GLY A 91 -13.85 -14.69 -27.82
C GLY A 91 -12.39 -14.88 -27.41
N PHE A 92 -12.12 -15.33 -26.19
CA PHE A 92 -10.77 -15.68 -25.76
C PHE A 92 -10.39 -17.09 -26.23
N ASP A 93 -9.09 -17.30 -26.48
CA ASP A 93 -8.57 -18.62 -26.88
C ASP A 93 -8.66 -19.63 -25.72
N THR A 94 -8.98 -20.88 -26.00
CA THR A 94 -9.15 -21.94 -24.99
C THR A 94 -7.90 -22.12 -24.14
N ALA A 95 -6.71 -22.15 -24.75
CA ALA A 95 -5.46 -22.37 -24.01
C ALA A 95 -5.17 -21.18 -23.08
N LYS A 96 -5.41 -19.96 -23.55
CA LYS A 96 -5.19 -18.74 -22.76
C LYS A 96 -6.23 -18.57 -21.65
N ALA A 97 -7.47 -18.96 -21.91
CA ALA A 97 -8.54 -18.98 -20.92
C ALA A 97 -8.23 -19.97 -19.79
N GLU A 98 -7.78 -21.18 -20.14
CA GLU A 98 -7.34 -22.18 -19.18
C GLU A 98 -6.18 -21.67 -18.31
N ASP A 99 -5.14 -21.12 -18.92
CA ASP A 99 -3.99 -20.60 -18.19
C ASP A 99 -4.40 -19.43 -17.28
N ALA A 100 -5.32 -18.57 -17.72
CA ALA A 100 -5.78 -17.45 -16.91
C ALA A 100 -6.59 -17.94 -15.71
N LEU A 101 -7.49 -18.90 -15.93
CA LEU A 101 -8.26 -19.49 -14.84
C LEU A 101 -7.39 -20.29 -13.87
N LYS A 102 -6.30 -20.92 -14.32
CA LYS A 102 -5.32 -21.56 -13.43
C LYS A 102 -4.68 -20.53 -12.49
N VAL A 103 -4.27 -19.38 -13.04
CA VAL A 103 -3.66 -18.28 -12.26
C VAL A 103 -4.67 -17.64 -11.31
N PHE A 104 -5.89 -17.37 -11.77
CA PHE A 104 -6.94 -16.72 -10.99
C PHE A 104 -7.87 -17.70 -10.23
N ARG A 105 -7.45 -18.97 -10.11
CA ARG A 105 -8.17 -20.06 -9.42
C ARG A 105 -9.66 -20.14 -9.74
N GLY A 106 -10.00 -20.08 -11.03
CA GLY A 106 -11.38 -20.17 -11.51
C GLY A 106 -12.19 -18.88 -11.42
N ASN A 107 -11.59 -17.74 -11.05
CA ASN A 107 -12.28 -16.45 -11.10
C ASN A 107 -12.36 -15.94 -12.55
N VAL A 108 -13.49 -16.23 -13.21
CA VAL A 108 -13.79 -15.84 -14.59
C VAL A 108 -13.70 -14.32 -14.77
N GLN A 109 -14.16 -13.54 -13.80
CA GLN A 109 -14.25 -12.09 -13.93
C GLN A 109 -12.86 -11.44 -13.97
N LEU A 110 -11.97 -11.85 -13.07
CA LEU A 110 -10.59 -11.37 -13.05
C LEU A 110 -9.79 -11.88 -14.25
N ALA A 111 -9.97 -13.15 -14.62
CA ALA A 111 -9.35 -13.73 -15.82
C ALA A 111 -9.76 -12.96 -17.08
N ALA A 112 -11.06 -12.72 -17.27
CA ALA A 112 -11.58 -11.97 -18.40
C ALA A 112 -11.06 -10.53 -18.43
N GLN A 113 -11.01 -9.85 -17.28
CA GLN A 113 -10.55 -8.48 -17.18
C GLN A 113 -9.06 -8.36 -17.53
N THR A 114 -8.23 -9.27 -17.02
CA THR A 114 -6.80 -9.31 -17.33
C THR A 114 -6.54 -9.68 -18.78
N LEU A 115 -7.27 -10.66 -19.33
CA LEU A 115 -7.16 -11.03 -20.74
C LEU A 115 -7.59 -9.87 -21.64
N ALA A 116 -8.75 -9.25 -21.37
CA ALA A 116 -9.24 -8.10 -22.15
C ALA A 116 -8.24 -6.94 -22.15
N HIS A 117 -7.66 -6.62 -21.00
CA HIS A 117 -6.69 -5.54 -20.87
C HIS A 117 -5.40 -5.78 -21.67
N ASN A 118 -4.95 -7.04 -21.73
CA ASN A 118 -3.68 -7.43 -22.35
C ASN A 118 -3.85 -8.02 -23.76
N GLY A 119 -4.95 -7.67 -24.46
CA GLY A 119 -5.18 -8.09 -25.84
C GLY A 119 -5.42 -9.60 -26.00
N GLY A 120 -6.01 -10.23 -25.00
CA GLY A 120 -6.25 -11.67 -24.94
C GLY A 120 -4.99 -12.48 -24.69
N SER A 121 -4.06 -12.00 -23.88
CA SER A 121 -2.86 -12.74 -23.46
C SER A 121 -2.58 -12.52 -21.98
N LEU A 122 -1.96 -13.50 -21.32
CA LEU A 122 -1.52 -13.32 -19.93
C LEU A 122 -0.18 -12.58 -19.90
N PRO A 123 0.03 -11.68 -18.94
CA PRO A 123 1.33 -11.04 -18.75
C PRO A 123 2.41 -12.10 -18.41
N PRO A 124 3.65 -11.93 -18.90
CA PRO A 124 4.72 -12.92 -18.77
C PRO A 124 5.04 -13.33 -17.32
N ASP A 125 4.90 -12.40 -16.38
CA ASP A 125 5.08 -12.65 -14.94
C ASP A 125 4.12 -13.73 -14.40
N LEU A 126 2.98 -13.94 -15.05
CA LEU A 126 1.95 -14.91 -14.64
C LEU A 126 2.05 -16.24 -15.38
N GLN A 127 2.66 -16.25 -16.57
CA GLN A 127 2.88 -17.47 -17.35
C GLN A 127 3.92 -18.37 -16.66
N LEU A 128 4.89 -17.78 -15.96
CA LEU A 128 5.90 -18.50 -15.19
C LEU A 128 5.30 -19.30 -14.01
N ALA A 129 4.12 -18.93 -13.50
CA ALA A 129 3.45 -19.65 -12.43
C ALA A 129 2.79 -20.97 -12.88
N VAL A 130 2.61 -21.18 -14.19
CA VAL A 130 2.01 -22.38 -14.80
C VAL A 130 3.08 -23.30 -15.43
N GLY A 131 4.32 -22.82 -15.54
CA GLY A 131 5.42 -23.52 -16.19
C GLY A 131 6.23 -24.45 -15.28
N ASP A 132 5.65 -25.59 -14.88
CA ASP A 132 6.44 -26.80 -14.64
C ASP A 132 5.81 -27.98 -15.39
N SER A 133 6.33 -28.25 -16.58
CA SER A 133 6.42 -29.58 -17.22
C SER A 133 6.78 -29.45 -18.71
N SER A 134 7.98 -28.94 -19.01
CA SER A 134 8.76 -29.32 -20.21
C SER A 134 10.14 -28.65 -20.19
N MET A 135 11.08 -29.29 -19.50
CA MET A 135 12.48 -29.24 -19.93
C MET A 135 12.59 -29.84 -21.34
N PRO A 136 13.55 -29.35 -22.15
CA PRO A 136 14.52 -30.30 -22.68
C PRO A 136 15.94 -29.93 -22.26
N SER A 137 16.59 -30.95 -21.70
CA SER A 137 18.03 -31.13 -21.54
C SER A 137 18.83 -30.77 -22.80
N ALA A 138 19.93 -30.05 -22.60
CA ALA A 138 21.22 -30.34 -23.24
C ALA A 138 22.34 -29.48 -22.61
N SER A 139 23.11 -30.06 -21.70
CA SER A 139 24.55 -29.75 -21.55
C SER A 139 25.34 -30.68 -22.50
N PRO A 140 26.59 -30.35 -22.90
CA PRO A 140 27.73 -30.66 -22.02
C PRO A 140 28.95 -29.70 -22.09
N SER A 141 29.73 -29.69 -20.99
CA SER A 141 31.22 -29.81 -20.83
C SER A 141 32.17 -29.05 -21.79
N ASP A 142 33.33 -28.47 -21.44
CA ASP A 142 34.41 -28.66 -20.45
C ASP A 142 35.14 -27.27 -20.31
N SER A 143 35.95 -26.90 -19.30
CA SER A 143 37.20 -27.53 -18.90
C SER A 143 37.90 -26.72 -17.78
N ALA A 144 38.52 -27.46 -16.85
CA ALA A 144 39.78 -27.19 -16.13
C ALA A 144 39.96 -26.01 -15.13
N SER A 145 40.20 -26.43 -13.88
CA SER A 145 40.74 -25.78 -12.66
C SER A 145 42.14 -25.13 -12.80
N PRO A 146 42.90 -24.84 -11.70
CA PRO A 146 42.67 -24.07 -10.45
C PRO A 146 43.78 -23.01 -10.21
N SER A 147 43.72 -22.20 -9.13
CA SER A 147 44.86 -21.93 -8.22
C SER A 147 44.54 -20.94 -7.09
N ASP A 148 44.85 -21.39 -5.86
CA ASP A 148 45.53 -20.72 -4.73
C ASP A 148 45.33 -19.22 -4.45
N SER A 149 44.96 -18.85 -3.22
CA SER A 149 45.93 -18.62 -2.12
C SER A 149 45.35 -17.81 -0.94
N ALA A 150 45.58 -18.34 0.27
CA ALA A 150 45.88 -17.70 1.57
C ALA A 150 45.05 -16.52 2.17
N SER A 151 44.57 -16.76 3.41
CA SER A 151 44.13 -15.85 4.50
C SER A 151 45.19 -14.79 4.95
N PRO A 152 45.03 -13.96 6.03
CA PRO A 152 43.95 -13.82 7.04
C PRO A 152 43.61 -12.38 7.54
N SER A 153 42.58 -12.31 8.43
CA SER A 153 42.33 -11.37 9.55
C SER A 153 42.15 -9.86 9.29
N GLU A 154 41.13 -9.24 9.91
CA GLU A 154 41.29 -8.41 11.12
C GLU A 154 39.92 -8.00 11.71
N SER A 155 39.90 -7.98 13.03
CA SER A 155 38.82 -7.67 13.95
C SER A 155 38.63 -6.17 14.16
N VAL A 156 37.39 -5.67 14.15
CA VAL A 156 36.99 -4.57 15.03
C VAL A 156 35.57 -4.81 15.57
N SER A 157 35.45 -4.90 16.89
CA SER A 157 34.21 -4.60 17.63
C SER A 157 34.27 -3.16 18.12
N PRO A 158 33.12 -2.49 18.29
CA PRO A 158 32.57 -2.31 19.65
C PRO A 158 31.04 -2.53 19.68
N SER A 159 30.52 -3.30 20.63
CA SER A 159 30.04 -2.90 21.97
C SER A 159 28.63 -2.30 22.01
N ASP A 160 27.78 -3.02 22.75
CA ASP A 160 26.38 -2.85 23.15
C ASP A 160 25.67 -1.48 23.06
N SER A 161 24.50 -1.49 22.42
CA SER A 161 23.32 -0.78 22.93
C SER A 161 22.04 -1.56 22.64
N ALA A 162 21.18 -1.57 23.65
CA ALA A 162 20.11 -2.51 23.89
C ALA A 162 18.91 -2.37 22.93
N GLY A 163 18.30 -3.53 22.61
CA GLY A 163 16.90 -3.70 22.17
C GLY A 163 16.56 -3.02 20.83
N THR A 164 16.20 -3.70 19.76
CA THR A 164 15.27 -4.82 19.65
C THR A 164 15.66 -5.64 18.42
N SER A 165 15.58 -6.95 18.51
CA SER A 165 15.85 -7.84 17.40
C SER A 165 14.56 -8.09 16.63
N SER A 166 14.51 -7.82 15.32
CA SER A 166 14.20 -8.82 14.27
C SER A 166 14.13 -8.24 12.85
N ALA A 167 14.88 -8.88 11.94
CA ALA A 167 14.68 -9.00 10.48
C ALA A 167 14.78 -7.75 9.57
N SER A 168 15.87 -7.69 8.78
CA SER A 168 16.18 -6.72 7.71
C SER A 168 15.27 -6.78 6.45
N THR A 169 14.01 -7.17 6.63
CA THR A 169 12.92 -6.98 5.66
C THR A 169 11.75 -6.20 6.27
N ASP A 170 11.80 -5.97 7.59
CA ASP A 170 10.80 -5.23 8.35
C ASP A 170 11.05 -3.72 8.27
N GLU A 171 12.30 -3.29 8.08
CA GLU A 171 12.66 -1.87 7.95
C GLU A 171 11.92 -1.19 6.78
N ASP A 172 11.85 -1.83 5.61
CA ASP A 172 11.12 -1.29 4.45
C ASP A 172 9.60 -1.27 4.69
N MET A 173 9.07 -2.23 5.44
CA MET A 173 7.65 -2.32 5.79
C MET A 173 7.27 -1.30 6.87
N GLU A 174 8.18 -1.06 7.82
CA GLU A 174 8.06 -0.05 8.87
C GLU A 174 8.12 1.36 8.26
N ILE A 175 9.03 1.60 7.32
CA ILE A 175 9.12 2.89 6.60
C ILE A 175 7.86 3.15 5.76
N ASP A 176 7.31 2.14 5.08
CA ASP A 176 6.05 2.26 4.33
C ASP A 176 4.87 2.58 5.26
N ALA A 177 4.84 1.93 6.44
CA ALA A 177 3.82 2.19 7.47
C ALA A 177 3.97 3.59 8.10
N VAL A 178 5.20 4.06 8.34
CA VAL A 178 5.47 5.42 8.85
C VAL A 178 5.08 6.48 7.82
N ASN A 179 5.42 6.27 6.55
CA ASN A 179 4.99 7.16 5.47
C ASN A 179 3.45 7.19 5.32
N GLU A 180 2.77 6.05 5.45
CA GLU A 180 1.30 6.00 5.48
C GLU A 180 0.73 6.92 6.58
N ILE A 181 1.31 6.87 7.78
CA ILE A 181 0.87 7.68 8.93
C ILE A 181 1.17 9.16 8.70
N LEU A 182 2.35 9.49 8.16
CA LEU A 182 2.76 10.87 7.87
C LEU A 182 1.83 11.55 6.84
N GLU A 183 1.35 10.81 5.84
CA GLU A 183 0.40 11.35 4.86
C GLU A 183 -1.01 11.60 5.43
N ASP A 184 -1.38 10.90 6.51
CA ASP A 184 -2.62 11.09 7.24
C ASP A 184 -2.50 12.14 8.36
N ILE A 185 -1.27 12.60 8.69
CA ILE A 185 -1.01 13.71 9.62
C ILE A 185 -1.12 15.04 8.83
N PRO A 186 -2.01 15.97 9.24
CA PRO A 186 -2.09 17.28 8.59
C PRO A 186 -0.79 18.07 8.81
N GLU A 187 -0.23 18.64 7.73
CA GLU A 187 1.02 19.42 7.75
C GLU A 187 0.96 20.71 8.59
N HIS A 188 -0.22 21.11 9.07
CA HIS A 188 -0.45 22.36 9.79
C HIS A 188 -1.12 22.10 11.15
N GLU A 189 -0.31 21.70 12.13
CA GLU A 189 -0.71 21.70 13.55
C GLU A 189 -0.40 23.03 14.27
N GLU A 190 0.32 23.93 13.60
CA GLU A 190 0.65 25.26 14.13
C GLU A 190 -0.52 26.26 14.02
N ASP A 191 -1.56 25.93 13.26
CA ASP A 191 -2.78 26.74 13.09
C ASP A 191 -3.84 26.51 14.20
N TYR A 192 -3.54 25.68 15.21
CA TYR A 192 -4.48 25.38 16.33
C TYR A 192 -4.39 26.36 17.51
N LEU A 193 -3.70 27.47 17.34
CA LEU A 193 -3.72 28.57 18.30
C LEU A 193 -4.83 29.56 17.91
N ASP A 194 -5.90 29.59 18.71
CA ASP A 194 -7.02 30.56 18.55
C ASP A 194 -6.55 32.03 18.62
N SER A 195 -5.33 32.27 19.11
CA SER A 195 -4.67 33.57 19.26
C SER A 195 -3.25 33.52 18.70
N THR A 196 -2.81 34.55 17.99
CA THR A 196 -1.39 34.64 17.61
C THR A 196 -0.51 34.97 18.83
N LEU A 197 0.80 34.72 18.74
CA LEU A 197 1.74 35.08 19.80
C LEU A 197 1.67 36.58 20.17
N GLU A 198 1.44 37.45 19.19
CA GLU A 198 1.27 38.90 19.42
C GLU A 198 -0.01 39.23 20.20
N GLU A 199 -1.09 38.47 19.99
CA GLU A 199 -2.34 38.67 20.71
C GLU A 199 -2.23 38.19 22.17
N GLU A 200 -1.48 37.11 22.42
CA GLU A 200 -1.15 36.65 23.77
C GLU A 200 -0.30 37.68 24.52
N GLU A 201 0.68 38.32 23.88
CA GLU A 201 1.52 39.36 24.49
C GLU A 201 0.67 40.51 25.06
N VAL A 202 -0.36 40.95 24.31
CA VAL A 202 -1.30 41.98 24.74
C VAL A 202 -2.12 41.52 25.96
N ILE A 203 -2.56 40.26 25.98
CA ILE A 203 -3.33 39.68 27.09
C ILE A 203 -2.47 39.61 28.36
N ILE A 204 -1.21 39.15 28.23
CA ILE A 204 -0.27 39.05 29.35
C ILE A 204 0.04 40.44 29.92
N ALA A 205 0.33 41.43 29.07
CA ALA A 205 0.60 42.80 29.50
C ALA A 205 -0.58 43.40 30.27
N LYS A 206 -1.81 43.16 29.79
CA LYS A 206 -3.04 43.59 30.48
C LYS A 206 -3.21 42.90 31.83
N TYR A 207 -2.94 41.60 31.90
CA TYR A 207 -3.02 40.83 33.15
C TYR A 207 -1.98 41.31 34.17
N LEU A 208 -0.73 41.55 33.74
CA LEU A 208 0.33 42.08 34.59
C LEU A 208 -0.03 43.44 35.19
N SER A 209 -0.56 44.35 34.36
CA SER A 209 -1.08 45.64 34.84
C SER A 209 -2.18 45.47 35.91
N TYR A 210 -3.09 44.50 35.72
CA TYR A 210 -4.16 44.23 36.68
C TYR A 210 -3.62 43.68 38.01
N VAL A 211 -2.60 42.82 37.96
CA VAL A 211 -1.93 42.27 39.15
C VAL A 211 -1.14 43.34 39.89
N GLU A 212 -0.40 44.20 39.19
CA GLU A 212 0.34 45.31 39.79
C GLU A 212 -0.58 46.32 40.46
N ASN A 213 -1.69 46.68 39.82
CA ASN A 213 -2.69 47.58 40.41
C ASN A 213 -3.33 46.99 41.67
N LYS A 214 -3.61 45.68 41.69
CA LYS A 214 -4.09 44.99 42.90
C LYS A 214 -3.05 45.00 44.02
N LYS A 215 -1.78 44.73 43.69
CA LYS A 215 -0.68 44.76 44.66
C LYS A 215 -0.45 46.15 45.24
N ALA A 216 -0.55 47.19 44.41
CA ALA A 216 -0.46 48.58 44.84
C ALA A 216 -1.63 48.96 45.76
N ALA A 217 -2.86 48.54 45.43
CA ALA A 217 -4.04 48.77 46.25
C ALA A 217 -3.96 48.09 47.62
N THR A 218 -3.41 46.86 47.70
CA THR A 218 -3.20 46.16 48.98
C THR A 218 -2.09 46.75 49.84
N LYS A 219 -1.20 47.57 49.28
CA LYS A 219 -0.09 48.21 50.01
C LYS A 219 -0.47 49.57 50.61
N GLN A 220 -1.65 50.09 50.27
CA GLN A 220 -2.17 51.38 50.76
C GLN A 220 -3.24 51.24 51.86
N ASN A 221 -3.57 50.02 52.28
CA ASN A 221 -4.35 49.70 53.50
C ASN A 221 -3.42 49.12 54.57
#